data_AF-X1BKV2-F1
#
_entry.id   AF-X1BKV2-F1
#
_cell.length_a   1.000
_cell.length_b   1.000
_cell.length_c   1.000
_cell.angle_alpha   90.00
_cell.angle_beta   90.00
_cell.angle_gamma   90.00
#
_symmetry.space_group_name_H-M   'P 1'
#
loop_
_entity.id
_entity.type
_entity.pdbx_description
1 polymer ?
#
loop_
_entity_poly.entity_id
_entity_poly.type
_entity_poly.pdbx_seq_one_letter_code
_entity_poly.pdbx_strand_id
1 'polypeptide(L)'
;MQILTGRLNIVAVQAMSKASNMTTLKELELFAFDPVFNRPLAENPHFVAGLEMNRYLYDTKITREQCAKVVVKNKLNALNNPYAGHGAKITVEDVLNSEMISYPLTRLDISPSSDGAVVMVLASEETAKKLSDKPIWIRGVGWCSDTFSLESRDWAQPISTKIAAEMAYKMAKINDPKREIDLVELSDLFSYKELQHLEALKFCSKGEAGKMVDDGVTEIGGELPVNPSGGSLGVGNLYECSGAQKALEIILQLRGEAGKRQIKNANIGLAHAWRGVPTTTSVIAILSN
;
A
#
# COMPACT_ATOMS: atom_id res chain seq x y z
N MET A 1 -15.97 14.46 -0.75
CA MET A 1 -16.44 15.83 -0.42
C MET A 1 -17.67 16.26 -1.21
N GLN A 2 -17.67 16.20 -2.56
CA GLN A 2 -18.81 16.67 -3.38
C GLN A 2 -20.16 16.03 -3.01
N ILE A 3 -20.19 14.71 -2.75
CA ILE A 3 -21.40 14.00 -2.31
C ILE A 3 -21.88 14.48 -0.92
N LEU A 4 -20.96 14.58 0.04
CA LEU A 4 -21.30 15.03 1.40
C LEU A 4 -21.83 16.47 1.45
N THR A 5 -21.43 17.32 0.49
CA THR A 5 -21.98 18.68 0.36
C THR A 5 -23.35 18.73 -0.29
N GLY A 6 -23.91 17.59 -0.75
CA GLY A 6 -25.17 17.54 -1.48
C GLY A 6 -25.10 18.08 -2.92
N ARG A 7 -23.91 18.45 -3.41
CA ARG A 7 -23.73 18.98 -4.78
C ARG A 7 -23.93 17.94 -5.86
N LEU A 8 -23.54 16.69 -5.58
CA LEU A 8 -23.65 15.55 -6.49
C LEU A 8 -24.17 14.35 -5.72
N ASN A 9 -25.05 13.56 -6.33
CA ASN A 9 -25.56 12.32 -5.71
C ASN A 9 -24.80 11.07 -6.17
N ILE A 10 -24.04 11.19 -7.27
CA ILE A 10 -23.28 10.12 -7.88
C ILE A 10 -22.05 10.70 -8.58
N VAL A 11 -20.91 10.03 -8.45
CA VAL A 11 -19.64 10.40 -9.07
C VAL A 11 -18.91 9.14 -9.50
N ALA A 12 -18.39 9.12 -10.73
CA ALA A 12 -17.41 8.12 -11.15
C ALA A 12 -15.99 8.63 -10.83
N VAL A 13 -15.21 7.81 -10.12
CA VAL A 13 -13.80 8.04 -9.85
C VAL A 13 -13.00 7.04 -10.68
N GLN A 14 -12.21 7.56 -11.61
CA GLN A 14 -11.36 6.76 -12.49
C GLN A 14 -9.90 6.99 -12.13
N ALA A 15 -9.15 5.91 -11.99
CA ALA A 15 -7.70 5.93 -11.87
C ALA A 15 -7.10 4.98 -12.91
N MET A 16 -6.02 5.39 -13.58
CA MET A 16 -5.40 4.63 -14.66
C MET A 16 -3.88 4.73 -14.62
N SER A 17 -3.21 3.69 -15.09
CA SER A 17 -1.78 3.61 -15.32
C SER A 17 -1.50 2.91 -16.63
N LYS A 18 -0.63 3.51 -17.44
CA LYS A 18 -0.09 2.95 -18.68
C LYS A 18 1.43 3.12 -18.71
N ALA A 19 2.09 2.64 -17.65
CA ALA A 19 3.53 2.72 -17.48
C ALA A 19 4.30 2.01 -18.61
N SER A 20 3.75 0.96 -19.20
CA SER A 20 4.40 0.23 -20.30
C SER A 20 4.62 1.07 -21.57
N ASN A 21 3.84 2.14 -21.78
CA ASN A 21 4.00 3.05 -22.91
C ASN A 21 5.01 4.18 -22.63
N MET A 22 5.57 4.26 -21.41
CA MET A 22 6.51 5.31 -21.03
C MET A 22 7.94 4.90 -21.38
N THR A 23 8.48 5.47 -22.45
CA THR A 23 9.87 5.21 -22.87
C THR A 23 10.91 5.85 -21.95
N THR A 24 10.53 6.88 -21.20
CA THR A 24 11.40 7.67 -20.31
C THR A 24 10.90 7.67 -18.86
N LEU A 25 10.31 6.56 -18.41
CA LEU A 25 9.74 6.42 -17.07
C LEU A 25 10.71 6.87 -15.95
N LYS A 26 11.99 6.51 -16.06
CA LYS A 26 13.02 6.92 -15.10
C LYS A 26 13.19 8.44 -15.04
N GLU A 27 13.13 9.13 -16.18
CA GLU A 27 13.23 10.59 -16.24
C GLU A 27 12.01 11.24 -15.60
N LEU A 28 10.81 10.67 -15.80
CA LEU A 28 9.58 11.16 -15.15
C LEU A 28 9.65 11.03 -13.62
N GLU A 29 10.21 9.94 -13.10
CA GLU A 29 10.41 9.75 -11.66
C GLU A 29 11.35 10.81 -11.07
N LEU A 30 12.31 11.36 -11.85
CA LEU A 30 13.16 12.46 -11.41
C LEU A 30 12.39 13.77 -11.17
N PHE A 31 11.23 13.97 -11.81
CA PHE A 31 10.39 15.15 -11.57
C PHE A 31 9.74 15.16 -10.18
N ALA A 32 9.73 14.01 -9.49
CA ALA A 32 9.28 13.95 -8.10
C ALA A 32 10.29 14.56 -7.11
N PHE A 33 11.54 14.74 -7.51
CA PHE A 33 12.55 15.40 -6.68
C PHE A 33 12.48 16.92 -6.79
N ASP A 34 12.90 17.57 -5.70
CA ASP A 34 13.17 19.01 -5.69
C ASP A 34 14.11 19.38 -6.85
N PRO A 35 13.73 20.35 -7.70
CA PRO A 35 14.46 20.67 -8.91
C PRO A 35 15.82 21.37 -8.67
N VAL A 36 16.06 21.90 -7.47
CA VAL A 36 17.23 22.71 -7.15
C VAL A 36 18.32 21.87 -6.50
N PHE A 37 17.96 21.13 -5.44
CA PHE A 37 18.93 20.44 -4.59
C PHE A 37 19.04 18.95 -4.92
N ASN A 38 17.91 18.29 -5.23
CA ASN A 38 17.86 16.84 -5.25
C ASN A 38 17.89 16.25 -6.67
N ARG A 39 17.11 16.81 -7.61
CA ARG A 39 17.05 16.32 -8.99
C ARG A 39 18.41 16.32 -9.69
N PRO A 40 19.29 17.33 -9.54
CA PRO A 40 20.61 17.31 -10.17
C PRO A 40 21.54 16.21 -9.64
N LEU A 41 21.26 15.66 -8.45
CA LEU A 41 22.06 14.61 -7.80
C LEU A 41 21.51 13.20 -8.03
N ALA A 42 20.27 13.09 -8.49
CA ALA A 42 19.55 11.83 -8.54
C ALA A 42 19.66 11.15 -9.91
N GLU A 43 20.62 10.22 -10.07
CA GLU A 43 20.66 9.35 -11.27
C GLU A 43 19.67 8.17 -11.17
N ASN A 44 19.35 7.72 -9.94
CA ASN A 44 18.44 6.59 -9.72
C ASN A 44 17.57 6.83 -8.46
N PRO A 45 16.24 6.99 -8.56
CA PRO A 45 15.39 7.29 -7.41
C PRO A 45 15.41 6.22 -6.30
N HIS A 46 15.78 4.98 -6.62
CA HIS A 46 15.82 3.88 -5.65
C HIS A 46 16.87 4.05 -4.55
N PHE A 47 17.87 4.92 -4.71
CA PHE A 47 18.81 5.18 -3.61
C PHE A 47 18.11 5.71 -2.36
N VAL A 48 17.04 6.50 -2.52
CA VAL A 48 16.25 7.02 -1.39
C VAL A 48 15.61 5.87 -0.63
N ALA A 49 15.04 4.89 -1.34
CA ALA A 49 14.47 3.69 -0.72
C ALA A 49 15.55 2.83 -0.03
N GLY A 50 16.74 2.69 -0.63
CA GLY A 50 17.87 2.01 0.00
C GLY A 50 18.33 2.68 1.29
N LEU A 51 18.47 4.01 1.31
CA LEU A 51 18.80 4.79 2.50
C LEU A 51 17.73 4.65 3.59
N GLU A 52 16.45 4.75 3.22
CA GLU A 52 15.32 4.62 4.14
C GLU A 52 15.26 3.20 4.74
N MET A 53 15.42 2.17 3.90
CA MET A 53 15.49 0.78 4.34
C MET A 53 16.64 0.58 5.31
N ASN A 54 17.85 1.03 4.96
CA ASN A 54 19.03 0.88 5.82
C ASN A 54 18.80 1.53 7.19
N ARG A 55 18.23 2.75 7.21
CA ARG A 55 17.92 3.46 8.46
C ARG A 55 16.86 2.73 9.28
N TYR A 56 15.78 2.28 8.64
CA TYR A 56 14.69 1.57 9.29
C TYR A 56 15.17 0.27 9.95
N LEU A 57 15.94 -0.56 9.23
CA LEU A 57 16.50 -1.80 9.77
C LEU A 57 17.47 -1.53 10.93
N TYR A 58 18.30 -0.50 10.81
CA TYR A 58 19.21 -0.10 11.89
C TYR A 58 18.47 0.27 13.19
N ASP A 59 17.40 1.07 13.07
CA ASP A 59 16.63 1.56 14.23
C ASP A 59 15.75 0.48 14.87
N THR A 60 15.21 -0.44 14.06
CA THR A 60 14.22 -1.43 14.52
C THR A 60 14.80 -2.81 14.81
N LYS A 61 16.00 -3.11 14.29
CA LYS A 61 16.60 -4.45 14.29
C LYS A 61 15.81 -5.49 13.50
N ILE A 62 14.83 -5.06 12.70
CA ILE A 62 14.21 -5.91 11.69
C ILE A 62 15.27 -6.38 10.71
N THR A 63 15.15 -7.63 10.29
CA THR A 63 16.15 -8.33 9.49
C THR A 63 15.84 -8.27 8.01
N ARG A 64 16.84 -8.52 7.16
CA ARG A 64 16.64 -8.58 5.71
C ARG A 64 15.76 -9.77 5.33
N GLU A 65 15.89 -10.86 6.06
CA GLU A 65 15.10 -12.08 5.97
C GLU A 65 13.61 -11.79 6.20
N GLN A 66 13.27 -10.96 7.19
CA GLN A 66 11.88 -10.55 7.44
C GLN A 66 11.30 -9.70 6.29
N CYS A 67 12.10 -8.80 5.70
CA CYS A 67 11.67 -8.10 4.48
C CYS A 67 11.50 -9.06 3.30
N ALA A 68 12.39 -10.04 3.14
CA ALA A 68 12.27 -11.04 2.07
C ALA A 68 11.03 -11.93 2.23
N LYS A 69 10.63 -12.27 3.47
CA LYS A 69 9.38 -12.99 3.75
C LYS A 69 8.13 -12.23 3.27
N VAL A 70 8.12 -10.90 3.38
CA VAL A 70 7.05 -10.05 2.81
C VAL A 70 6.95 -10.28 1.30
N VAL A 71 8.09 -10.27 0.58
CA VAL A 71 8.09 -10.50 -0.87
C VAL A 71 7.53 -11.88 -1.21
N VAL A 72 8.00 -12.93 -0.52
CA VAL A 72 7.54 -14.31 -0.73
C VAL A 72 6.02 -14.43 -0.52
N LYS A 73 5.50 -13.88 0.59
CA LYS A 73 4.06 -13.85 0.89
C LYS A 73 3.28 -13.14 -0.22
N ASN A 74 3.68 -11.94 -0.60
CA ASN A 74 2.94 -11.13 -1.57
C ASN A 74 2.97 -11.72 -2.99
N LYS A 75 4.10 -12.31 -3.39
CA LYS A 75 4.22 -13.08 -4.64
C LYS A 75 3.33 -14.32 -4.66
N LEU A 76 3.23 -15.02 -3.53
CA LEU A 76 2.35 -16.20 -3.39
C LEU A 76 0.88 -15.80 -3.43
N ASN A 77 0.47 -14.78 -2.68
CA ASN A 77 -0.90 -14.25 -2.67
C ASN A 77 -1.37 -13.85 -4.07
N ALA A 78 -0.49 -13.19 -4.85
CA ALA A 78 -0.79 -12.80 -6.22
C ALA A 78 -1.13 -13.96 -7.17
N LEU A 79 -0.68 -15.20 -6.90
CA LEU A 79 -1.08 -16.35 -7.72
C LEU A 79 -2.59 -16.66 -7.63
N ASN A 80 -3.26 -16.20 -6.58
CA ASN A 80 -4.70 -16.36 -6.39
C ASN A 80 -5.50 -15.13 -6.88
N ASN A 81 -4.83 -14.11 -7.42
CA ASN A 81 -5.44 -12.90 -7.94
C ASN A 81 -5.38 -12.88 -9.48
N PRO A 82 -6.52 -12.99 -10.19
CA PRO A 82 -6.54 -12.97 -11.66
C PRO A 82 -6.10 -11.63 -12.27
N TYR A 83 -6.02 -10.56 -11.47
CA TYR A 83 -5.57 -9.24 -11.91
C TYR A 83 -4.09 -8.98 -11.63
N ALA A 84 -3.39 -9.89 -10.95
CA ALA A 84 -1.98 -9.71 -10.62
C ALA A 84 -1.07 -10.12 -11.77
N GLY A 85 -0.12 -9.25 -12.14
CA GLY A 85 0.81 -9.50 -13.24
C GLY A 85 2.09 -10.24 -12.83
N HIS A 86 2.43 -10.27 -11.55
CA HIS A 86 3.77 -10.65 -11.08
C HIS A 86 3.76 -11.68 -9.95
N GLY A 87 2.71 -12.50 -9.86
CA GLY A 87 2.64 -13.62 -8.91
C GLY A 87 3.69 -14.69 -9.23
N ALA A 88 4.32 -15.24 -8.18
CA ALA A 88 5.39 -16.22 -8.33
C ALA A 88 5.54 -17.09 -7.08
N LYS A 89 6.09 -18.31 -7.26
CA LYS A 89 6.59 -19.13 -6.15
C LYS A 89 8.10 -18.93 -6.06
N ILE A 90 8.54 -18.14 -5.10
CA ILE A 90 9.95 -17.85 -4.84
C ILE A 90 10.25 -18.11 -3.36
N THR A 91 11.53 -18.19 -3.03
CA THR A 91 12.04 -18.40 -1.68
C THR A 91 12.66 -17.12 -1.12
N VAL A 92 12.90 -17.09 0.20
CA VAL A 92 13.64 -16.00 0.86
C VAL A 92 15.03 -15.84 0.25
N GLU A 93 15.70 -16.97 -0.06
CA GLU A 93 17.03 -16.98 -0.66
C GLU A 93 17.06 -16.34 -2.05
N ASP A 94 16.02 -16.58 -2.86
CA ASP A 94 15.89 -15.93 -4.18
C ASP A 94 15.86 -14.40 -4.05
N VAL A 95 15.15 -13.88 -3.04
CA VAL A 95 15.04 -12.43 -2.79
C VAL A 95 16.38 -11.86 -2.35
N LEU A 96 17.03 -12.51 -1.37
CA LEU A 96 18.30 -12.05 -0.79
C LEU A 96 19.45 -12.09 -1.82
N ASN A 97 19.46 -13.07 -2.72
CA ASN A 97 20.49 -13.22 -3.76
C ASN A 97 20.16 -12.49 -5.08
N SER A 98 19.00 -11.84 -5.19
CA SER A 98 18.68 -11.08 -6.40
C SER A 98 19.57 -9.84 -6.55
N GLU A 99 19.66 -9.31 -7.77
CA GLU A 99 20.51 -8.16 -8.12
C GLU A 99 20.38 -7.01 -7.11
N MET A 100 21.49 -6.60 -6.49
CA MET A 100 21.52 -5.43 -5.59
C MET A 100 21.30 -4.15 -6.41
N ILE A 101 20.23 -3.42 -6.11
CA ILE A 101 19.90 -2.16 -6.81
C ILE A 101 20.42 -0.95 -6.05
N SER A 102 20.21 -0.94 -4.74
CA SER A 102 20.75 0.08 -3.85
C SER A 102 20.80 -0.48 -2.45
N TYR A 103 21.99 -0.68 -1.89
CA TYR A 103 22.15 -1.33 -0.59
C TYR A 103 21.16 -0.80 0.48
N PRO A 104 20.40 -1.67 1.18
CA PRO A 104 20.38 -3.15 1.11
C PRO A 104 19.25 -3.73 0.21
N LEU A 105 18.63 -2.90 -0.62
CA LEU A 105 17.49 -3.21 -1.49
C LEU A 105 17.93 -4.00 -2.74
N THR A 106 17.37 -5.20 -2.90
CA THR A 106 17.59 -6.04 -4.09
C THR A 106 16.44 -5.90 -5.09
N ARG A 107 16.62 -6.43 -6.31
CA ARG A 107 15.65 -6.33 -7.39
C ARG A 107 14.27 -6.85 -6.99
N LEU A 108 14.23 -7.97 -6.27
CA LEU A 108 12.96 -8.58 -5.85
C LEU A 108 12.29 -7.86 -4.69
N ASP A 109 12.99 -6.96 -3.98
CA ASP A 109 12.35 -6.07 -3.02
C ASP A 109 11.56 -4.95 -3.67
N ILE A 110 11.70 -4.71 -4.98
CA ILE A 110 11.08 -3.60 -5.71
C ILE A 110 9.90 -4.12 -6.52
N SER A 111 8.74 -3.47 -6.39
CA SER A 111 7.58 -3.81 -7.21
C SER A 111 7.84 -3.57 -8.71
N PRO A 112 7.61 -4.56 -9.58
CA PRO A 112 7.68 -4.34 -11.03
C PRO A 112 6.54 -3.42 -11.48
N SER A 113 6.69 -2.71 -12.59
CA SER A 113 5.61 -1.88 -13.14
C SER A 113 4.44 -2.73 -13.67
N SER A 114 3.24 -2.17 -13.57
CA SER A 114 2.02 -2.71 -14.18
C SER A 114 1.16 -1.60 -14.78
N ASP A 115 0.39 -1.98 -15.80
CA ASP A 115 -0.70 -1.16 -16.32
C ASP A 115 -2.02 -1.58 -15.69
N GLY A 116 -2.94 -0.65 -15.56
CA GLY A 116 -4.27 -0.96 -15.07
C GLY A 116 -5.18 0.24 -15.01
N ALA A 117 -6.47 -0.02 -14.89
CA ALA A 117 -7.46 1.01 -14.66
C ALA A 117 -8.51 0.49 -13.68
N VAL A 118 -8.93 1.36 -12.77
CA VAL A 118 -10.01 1.10 -11.81
C VAL A 118 -11.00 2.24 -11.92
N VAL A 119 -12.27 1.88 -12.04
CA VAL A 119 -13.39 2.81 -12.01
C VAL A 119 -14.29 2.44 -10.83
N MET A 120 -14.46 3.38 -9.91
CA MET A 120 -15.37 3.24 -8.77
C MET A 120 -16.52 4.22 -8.91
N VAL A 121 -17.73 3.77 -8.61
CA VAL A 121 -18.90 4.64 -8.53
C VAL A 121 -19.15 4.95 -7.06
N LEU A 122 -19.02 6.22 -6.70
CA LEU A 122 -19.38 6.74 -5.39
C LEU A 122 -20.77 7.36 -5.48
N ALA A 123 -21.61 7.12 -4.49
CA ALA A 123 -22.97 7.64 -4.48
C ALA A 123 -23.40 8.06 -3.06
N SER A 124 -24.42 8.91 -2.97
CA SER A 124 -25.11 9.16 -1.70
C SER A 124 -25.77 7.87 -1.20
N GLU A 125 -26.02 7.77 0.11
CA GLU A 125 -26.65 6.57 0.70
C GLU A 125 -27.95 6.17 0.00
N GLU A 126 -28.84 7.15 -0.25
CA GLU A 126 -30.10 6.92 -0.96
C GLU A 126 -29.88 6.37 -2.37
N THR A 127 -28.90 6.91 -3.09
CA THR A 127 -28.60 6.49 -4.46
C THR A 127 -27.91 5.12 -4.48
N ALA A 128 -26.98 4.87 -3.56
CA ALA A 128 -26.25 3.61 -3.45
C ALA A 128 -27.22 2.43 -3.20
N LYS A 129 -28.19 2.59 -2.29
CA LYS A 129 -29.21 1.59 -1.99
C LYS A 129 -30.15 1.28 -3.17
N LYS A 130 -30.28 2.19 -4.14
CA LYS A 130 -31.04 1.96 -5.38
C LYS A 130 -30.21 1.26 -6.47
N LEU A 131 -28.88 1.36 -6.42
CA LEU A 131 -27.97 0.86 -7.46
C LEU A 131 -27.33 -0.49 -7.13
N SER A 132 -27.26 -0.88 -5.85
CA SER A 132 -26.58 -2.10 -5.42
C SER A 132 -27.17 -2.63 -4.13
N ASP A 133 -27.33 -3.95 -4.05
CA ASP A 133 -27.74 -4.65 -2.82
C ASP A 133 -26.58 -4.80 -1.81
N LYS A 134 -25.34 -4.59 -2.26
CA LYS A 134 -24.11 -4.70 -1.44
C LYS A 134 -23.23 -3.44 -1.59
N PRO A 135 -23.73 -2.25 -1.22
CA PRO A 135 -22.89 -1.05 -1.18
C PRO A 135 -21.80 -1.23 -0.11
N ILE A 136 -20.62 -0.68 -0.37
CA ILE A 136 -19.53 -0.61 0.62
C ILE A 136 -19.42 0.83 1.10
N TRP A 137 -19.41 1.02 2.41
CA TRP A 137 -19.45 2.32 3.05
C TRP A 137 -18.05 2.85 3.32
N ILE A 138 -17.82 4.12 3.01
CA ILE A 138 -16.60 4.83 3.41
C ILE A 138 -16.80 5.34 4.84
N ARG A 139 -16.14 4.72 5.81
CA ARG A 139 -16.22 5.04 7.24
C ARG A 139 -15.29 6.17 7.63
N GLY A 140 -14.10 6.21 7.03
CA GLY A 140 -13.09 7.21 7.32
C GLY A 140 -12.13 7.40 6.17
N VAL A 141 -11.68 8.63 5.97
CA VAL A 141 -10.64 8.97 5.02
C VAL A 141 -9.65 9.91 5.69
N GLY A 142 -8.37 9.66 5.50
CA GLY A 142 -7.30 10.53 5.96
C GLY A 142 -6.23 10.65 4.90
N TRP A 143 -5.59 11.81 4.82
CA TRP A 143 -4.48 12.05 3.89
C TRP A 143 -3.49 13.02 4.50
N CYS A 144 -2.23 12.87 4.14
CA CYS A 144 -1.17 13.78 4.54
C CYS A 144 -0.09 13.80 3.46
N SER A 145 0.44 14.98 3.19
CA SER A 145 1.70 15.16 2.48
C SER A 145 2.68 15.77 3.46
N ASP A 146 3.76 15.04 3.75
CA ASP A 146 4.84 15.52 4.61
C ASP A 146 5.88 16.30 3.78
N THR A 147 7.03 16.63 4.35
CA THR A 147 8.10 17.37 3.67
C THR A 147 8.52 16.70 2.36
N PHE A 148 8.70 17.53 1.33
CA PHE A 148 9.23 17.12 0.02
C PHE A 148 10.76 17.04 0.01
N SER A 149 11.43 17.60 1.03
CA SER A 149 12.88 17.71 1.12
C SER A 149 13.48 16.45 1.76
N LEU A 150 14.50 15.88 1.12
CA LEU A 150 15.21 14.71 1.65
C LEU A 150 16.04 15.04 2.89
N GLU A 151 16.44 16.29 3.03
CA GLU A 151 17.32 16.80 4.08
C GLU A 151 16.56 16.98 5.41
N SER A 152 15.24 17.18 5.35
CA SER A 152 14.40 17.47 6.53
C SER A 152 13.44 16.33 6.89
N ARG A 153 13.38 15.25 6.11
CA ARG A 153 12.46 14.13 6.35
C ARG A 153 12.93 13.19 7.46
N ASP A 154 11.97 12.49 8.06
CA ASP A 154 12.26 11.29 8.84
C ASP A 154 12.54 10.12 7.87
N TRP A 155 13.64 9.42 8.12
CA TRP A 155 14.10 8.27 7.31
C TRP A 155 13.70 6.92 7.91
N ALA A 156 13.27 6.89 9.17
CA ALA A 156 12.88 5.67 9.87
C ALA A 156 11.36 5.51 9.94
N GLN A 157 10.60 6.61 9.96
CA GLN A 157 9.15 6.60 10.16
C GLN A 157 8.39 7.31 9.02
N PRO A 158 7.30 6.72 8.51
CA PRO A 158 6.48 7.33 7.47
C PRO A 158 5.44 8.24 8.13
N ILE A 159 5.85 9.47 8.45
CA ILE A 159 5.06 10.45 9.19
C ILE A 159 3.71 10.74 8.53
N SER A 160 3.68 10.88 7.20
CA SER A 160 2.43 11.10 6.47
C SER A 160 1.44 9.95 6.62
N THR A 161 1.90 8.69 6.60
CA THR A 161 1.03 7.53 6.86
C THR A 161 0.47 7.58 8.28
N LYS A 162 1.28 7.92 9.29
CA LYS A 162 0.82 8.04 10.68
C LYS A 162 -0.27 9.11 10.83
N ILE A 163 -0.05 10.30 10.29
CA ILE A 163 -1.02 11.41 10.36
C ILE A 163 -2.30 11.07 9.59
N ALA A 164 -2.17 10.52 8.38
CA ALA A 164 -3.31 10.06 7.60
C ALA A 164 -4.12 8.99 8.35
N ALA A 165 -3.45 8.09 9.08
CA ALA A 165 -4.10 7.02 9.83
C ALA A 165 -4.92 7.60 10.98
N GLU A 166 -4.35 8.54 11.74
CA GLU A 166 -5.03 9.23 12.84
C GLU A 166 -6.28 9.96 12.35
N MET A 167 -6.22 10.63 11.19
CA MET A 167 -7.38 11.27 10.57
C MET A 167 -8.46 10.24 10.18
N ALA A 168 -8.07 9.14 9.52
CA ALA A 168 -8.99 8.11 9.08
C ALA A 168 -9.67 7.39 10.27
N TYR A 169 -8.89 6.99 11.28
CA TYR A 169 -9.39 6.34 12.49
C TYR A 169 -10.33 7.25 13.26
N LYS A 170 -9.99 8.54 13.43
CA LYS A 170 -10.86 9.52 14.08
C LYS A 170 -12.20 9.66 13.34
N MET A 171 -12.16 9.74 12.01
CA MET A 171 -13.38 9.84 11.20
C MET A 171 -14.24 8.57 11.28
N ALA A 172 -13.61 7.40 11.24
CA ALA A 172 -14.27 6.10 11.32
C ALA A 172 -14.69 5.69 12.75
N LYS A 173 -14.22 6.42 13.77
CA LYS A 173 -14.37 6.12 15.21
C LYS A 173 -13.70 4.80 15.64
N ILE A 174 -12.57 4.47 15.01
CA ILE A 174 -11.73 3.32 15.37
C ILE A 174 -10.79 3.74 16.49
N ASN A 175 -10.76 2.97 17.58
CA ASN A 175 -9.90 3.21 18.73
C ASN A 175 -8.75 2.21 18.82
N ASP A 176 -9.03 0.94 18.49
CA ASP A 176 -8.06 -0.15 18.48
C ASP A 176 -8.01 -0.79 17.09
N PRO A 177 -7.20 -0.24 16.15
CA PRO A 177 -7.19 -0.72 14.78
C PRO A 177 -6.78 -2.20 14.66
N LYS A 178 -5.98 -2.73 15.60
CA LYS A 178 -5.57 -4.14 15.61
C LYS A 178 -6.76 -5.08 15.80
N ARG A 179 -7.79 -4.65 16.54
CA ARG A 179 -8.97 -5.48 16.84
C ARG A 179 -10.18 -5.15 15.99
N GLU A 180 -10.22 -3.95 15.42
CA GLU A 180 -11.38 -3.44 14.67
C GLU A 180 -11.21 -3.50 13.15
N ILE A 181 -10.01 -3.71 12.62
CA ILE A 181 -9.76 -3.87 11.17
C ILE A 181 -9.50 -5.34 10.86
N ASP A 182 -10.28 -5.91 9.95
CA ASP A 182 -10.24 -7.35 9.62
C ASP A 182 -9.22 -7.68 8.53
N LEU A 183 -8.86 -6.71 7.69
CA LEU A 183 -7.87 -6.88 6.62
C LEU A 183 -7.29 -5.53 6.17
N VAL A 184 -6.09 -5.60 5.59
CA VAL A 184 -5.36 -4.42 5.13
C VAL A 184 -4.83 -4.63 3.71
N GLU A 185 -5.02 -3.63 2.87
CA GLU A 185 -4.35 -3.48 1.58
C GLU A 185 -3.51 -2.21 1.63
N LEU A 186 -2.20 -2.36 1.75
CA LEU A 186 -1.26 -1.26 1.96
C LEU A 186 -0.23 -1.16 0.84
N SER A 187 0.40 0.00 0.72
CA SER A 187 1.46 0.25 -0.27
C SER A 187 2.79 -0.39 0.14
N ASP A 188 3.19 -1.42 -0.60
CA ASP A 188 4.45 -2.17 -0.48
C ASP A 188 5.28 -2.03 -1.76
N LEU A 189 5.47 -0.79 -2.27
CA LEU A 189 6.37 -0.58 -3.44
C LEU A 189 7.77 -1.16 -3.20
N PHE A 190 8.18 -1.20 -1.93
CA PHE A 190 9.38 -1.85 -1.47
C PHE A 190 9.03 -2.80 -0.33
N SER A 191 9.74 -3.92 -0.21
CA SER A 191 9.47 -4.94 0.82
C SER A 191 9.42 -4.40 2.25
N TYR A 192 10.38 -3.55 2.64
CA TYR A 192 10.42 -2.93 3.97
C TYR A 192 9.23 -2.01 4.25
N LYS A 193 8.57 -1.48 3.21
CA LYS A 193 7.44 -0.55 3.37
C LYS A 193 6.21 -1.22 3.93
N GLU A 194 5.99 -2.51 3.69
CA GLU A 194 4.90 -3.22 4.36
C GLU A 194 5.07 -3.16 5.88
N LEU A 195 6.27 -3.49 6.37
CA LEU A 195 6.60 -3.48 7.79
C LEU A 195 6.50 -2.06 8.38
N GLN A 196 7.13 -1.10 7.70
CA GLN A 196 7.15 0.29 8.13
C GLN A 196 5.74 0.91 8.17
N HIS A 197 4.88 0.57 7.21
CA HIS A 197 3.49 1.03 7.20
C HIS A 197 2.64 0.34 8.26
N LEU A 198 2.85 -0.95 8.57
CA LEU A 198 2.13 -1.63 9.65
C LEU A 198 2.33 -0.95 11.01
N GLU A 199 3.57 -0.53 11.30
CA GLU A 199 3.90 0.23 12.50
C GLU A 199 3.21 1.60 12.50
N ALA A 200 3.29 2.34 11.38
CA ALA A 200 2.70 3.67 11.28
C ALA A 200 1.17 3.68 11.33
N LEU A 201 0.55 2.60 10.84
CA LEU A 201 -0.88 2.34 10.92
C LEU A 201 -1.32 1.86 12.32
N LYS A 202 -0.39 1.70 13.27
CA LYS A 202 -0.62 1.28 14.66
C LYS A 202 -1.13 -0.16 14.81
N PHE A 203 -0.78 -1.07 13.89
CA PHE A 203 -1.07 -2.50 14.04
C PHE A 203 -0.08 -3.21 14.97
N CYS A 204 1.10 -2.62 15.15
CA CYS A 204 2.11 -3.06 16.10
C CYS A 204 2.98 -1.88 16.53
N SER A 205 3.79 -2.10 17.57
CA SER A 205 4.77 -1.10 18.01
C SER A 205 5.97 -1.07 17.05
N LYS A 206 6.74 0.03 17.10
CA LYS A 206 7.95 0.18 16.30
C LYS A 206 8.90 -1.00 16.53
N GLY A 207 9.31 -1.67 15.44
CA GLY A 207 10.19 -2.84 15.44
C GLY A 207 9.51 -4.19 15.64
N GLU A 208 8.20 -4.24 15.88
CA GLU A 208 7.47 -5.50 16.08
C GLU A 208 6.92 -6.08 14.76
N ALA A 209 6.90 -5.31 13.68
CA ALA A 209 6.34 -5.76 12.40
C ALA A 209 7.07 -6.98 11.81
N GLY A 210 8.39 -7.07 11.99
CA GLY A 210 9.16 -8.25 11.56
C GLY A 210 8.70 -9.53 12.25
N LYS A 211 8.42 -9.45 13.56
CA LYS A 211 7.88 -10.58 14.33
C LYS A 211 6.48 -10.96 13.88
N MET A 212 5.63 -9.99 13.54
CA MET A 212 4.30 -10.30 12.97
C MET A 212 4.41 -11.16 11.69
N VAL A 213 5.39 -10.88 10.84
CA VAL A 213 5.64 -11.69 9.64
C VAL A 213 6.15 -13.08 10.00
N ASP A 214 7.09 -13.18 10.96
CA ASP A 214 7.62 -14.48 11.40
C ASP A 214 6.55 -15.38 12.03
N ASP A 215 5.64 -14.79 12.80
CA ASP A 215 4.54 -15.47 13.48
C ASP A 215 3.35 -15.77 12.53
N GLY A 216 3.43 -15.36 11.26
CA GLY A 216 2.38 -15.58 10.26
C GLY A 216 1.12 -14.73 10.47
N VAL A 217 1.20 -13.66 11.28
CA VAL A 217 0.07 -12.77 11.60
C VAL A 217 -0.47 -12.09 10.34
N THR A 218 0.41 -11.76 9.39
CA THR A 218 0.08 -11.03 8.16
C THR A 218 -0.30 -11.91 6.97
N GLU A 219 -0.27 -13.24 7.14
CA GLU A 219 -0.67 -14.20 6.13
C GLU A 219 -2.16 -14.12 5.80
N ILE A 220 -2.58 -14.63 4.65
CA ILE A 220 -3.99 -14.59 4.21
C ILE A 220 -4.96 -15.27 5.20
N GLY A 221 -4.46 -16.21 6.01
CA GLY A 221 -5.21 -16.88 7.08
C GLY A 221 -4.78 -16.46 8.50
N GLY A 222 -3.93 -15.43 8.62
CA GLY A 222 -3.45 -14.91 9.90
C GLY A 222 -4.49 -14.06 10.63
N GLU A 223 -4.11 -13.52 11.79
CA GLU A 223 -4.96 -12.65 12.61
C GLU A 223 -5.27 -11.31 11.91
N LEU A 224 -4.33 -10.80 11.12
CA LEU A 224 -4.50 -9.57 10.33
C LEU A 224 -4.00 -9.80 8.91
N PRO A 225 -4.81 -10.34 7.98
CA PRO A 225 -4.42 -10.51 6.59
C PRO A 225 -3.96 -9.20 5.94
N VAL A 226 -2.71 -9.17 5.47
CA VAL A 226 -2.12 -8.01 4.79
C VAL A 226 -1.85 -8.35 3.34
N ASN A 227 -2.31 -7.48 2.44
CA ASN A 227 -2.14 -7.58 1.00
C ASN A 227 -2.62 -8.93 0.42
N PRO A 228 -3.88 -9.36 0.69
CA PRO A 228 -4.43 -10.58 0.09
C PRO A 228 -4.45 -10.54 -1.46
N SER A 229 -4.46 -9.35 -2.07
CA SER A 229 -4.30 -9.19 -3.53
C SER A 229 -2.92 -9.60 -4.05
N GLY A 230 -1.93 -9.70 -3.16
CA GLY A 230 -0.51 -9.78 -3.47
C GLY A 230 0.21 -8.44 -3.43
N GLY A 231 -0.47 -7.34 -3.07
CA GLY A 231 0.15 -6.02 -2.92
C GLY A 231 0.79 -5.52 -4.21
N SER A 232 1.53 -4.42 -4.13
CA SER A 232 2.32 -3.87 -5.23
C SER A 232 3.43 -4.85 -5.66
N LEU A 233 4.00 -5.65 -4.76
CA LEU A 233 5.04 -6.64 -5.12
C LEU A 233 4.51 -7.75 -6.04
N GLY A 234 3.26 -8.17 -5.88
CA GLY A 234 2.63 -9.23 -6.66
C GLY A 234 1.74 -8.72 -7.80
N VAL A 235 0.94 -7.66 -7.57
CA VAL A 235 0.09 -7.03 -8.60
C VAL A 235 0.93 -6.18 -9.57
N GLY A 236 1.97 -5.56 -9.05
CA GLY A 236 2.82 -4.57 -9.72
C GLY A 236 2.44 -3.13 -9.35
N ASN A 237 3.39 -2.22 -9.55
CA ASN A 237 3.22 -0.79 -9.33
C ASN A 237 2.35 -0.18 -10.42
N LEU A 238 1.13 0.18 -10.03
CA LEU A 238 0.12 0.82 -10.87
C LEU A 238 0.17 2.35 -10.75
N TYR A 239 1.25 2.93 -10.20
CA TYR A 239 1.43 4.38 -10.03
C TYR A 239 0.17 5.04 -9.43
N GLU A 240 -0.43 5.99 -10.14
CA GLU A 240 -1.62 6.75 -9.72
C GLU A 240 -2.89 5.87 -9.57
N CYS A 241 -2.90 4.66 -10.15
CA CYS A 241 -3.99 3.69 -9.99
C CYS A 241 -3.84 2.78 -8.77
N SER A 242 -2.65 2.73 -8.14
CA SER A 242 -2.37 1.83 -7.00
C SER A 242 -3.34 2.02 -5.83
N GLY A 243 -3.70 3.26 -5.50
CA GLY A 243 -4.66 3.51 -4.41
C GLY A 243 -6.07 3.01 -4.72
N ALA A 244 -6.52 3.16 -5.96
CA ALA A 244 -7.82 2.65 -6.41
C ALA A 244 -7.84 1.12 -6.46
N GLN A 245 -6.74 0.47 -6.86
CA GLN A 245 -6.62 -0.99 -6.83
C GLN A 245 -6.71 -1.54 -5.39
N LYS A 246 -6.08 -0.89 -4.42
CA LYS A 246 -6.16 -1.27 -3.01
C LYS A 246 -7.59 -1.16 -2.48
N ALA A 247 -8.28 -0.07 -2.79
CA ALA A 247 -9.70 0.09 -2.46
C ALA A 247 -10.57 -0.98 -3.15
N LEU A 248 -10.30 -1.30 -4.41
CA LEU A 248 -11.01 -2.35 -5.15
C LEU A 248 -10.88 -3.71 -4.46
N GLU A 249 -9.67 -4.09 -4.03
CA GLU A 249 -9.48 -5.36 -3.33
C GLU A 249 -10.28 -5.40 -2.02
N ILE A 250 -10.22 -4.34 -1.20
CA ILE A 250 -11.02 -4.27 0.03
C ILE A 250 -12.52 -4.39 -0.28
N ILE A 251 -13.02 -3.73 -1.32
CA ILE A 251 -14.42 -3.83 -1.76
C ILE A 251 -14.78 -5.27 -2.14
N LEU A 252 -13.94 -5.96 -2.91
CA LEU A 252 -14.17 -7.36 -3.30
C LEU A 252 -14.22 -8.27 -2.08
N GLN A 253 -13.31 -8.06 -1.12
CA GLN A 253 -13.25 -8.84 0.11
C GLN A 253 -14.51 -8.64 0.96
N LEU A 254 -14.92 -7.40 1.19
CA LEU A 254 -16.10 -7.06 1.99
C LEU A 254 -17.43 -7.51 1.35
N ARG A 255 -17.47 -7.64 0.01
CA ARG A 255 -18.65 -8.16 -0.72
C ARG A 255 -18.73 -9.69 -0.77
N GLY A 256 -17.66 -10.39 -0.43
CA GLY A 256 -17.54 -11.83 -0.62
C GLY A 256 -17.25 -12.23 -2.07
N GLU A 257 -16.59 -11.35 -2.84
CA GLU A 257 -16.36 -11.47 -4.28
C GLU A 257 -14.88 -11.63 -4.65
N ALA A 258 -13.99 -11.84 -3.67
CA ALA A 258 -12.55 -11.94 -3.91
C ALA A 258 -12.09 -13.33 -4.41
N GLY A 259 -13.00 -14.30 -4.56
CA GLY A 259 -12.69 -15.61 -5.15
C GLY A 259 -11.72 -16.43 -4.31
N LYS A 260 -10.63 -16.94 -4.91
CA LYS A 260 -9.66 -17.83 -4.24
C LYS A 260 -8.91 -17.19 -3.07
N ARG A 261 -8.88 -15.86 -3.01
CA ARG A 261 -8.19 -15.08 -1.97
C ARG A 261 -9.15 -14.48 -0.93
N GLN A 262 -10.39 -14.96 -0.87
CA GLN A 262 -11.42 -14.45 0.04
C GLN A 262 -11.05 -14.66 1.52
N ILE A 263 -11.03 -13.56 2.28
CA ILE A 263 -10.91 -13.56 3.74
C ILE A 263 -12.28 -13.89 4.35
N LYS A 264 -12.27 -14.74 5.39
CA LYS A 264 -13.50 -15.14 6.10
C LYS A 264 -13.94 -14.02 7.04
N ASN A 265 -15.25 -13.74 7.07
CA ASN A 265 -15.90 -12.85 8.03
C ASN A 265 -15.34 -11.40 8.08
N ALA A 266 -14.81 -10.90 6.96
CA ALA A 266 -14.35 -9.52 6.86
C ALA A 266 -15.53 -8.52 6.81
N ASN A 267 -15.54 -7.54 7.72
CA ASN A 267 -16.55 -6.48 7.80
C ASN A 267 -15.95 -5.08 7.72
N ILE A 268 -14.71 -4.89 8.15
CA ILE A 268 -14.00 -3.61 8.10
C ILE A 268 -12.62 -3.82 7.47
N GLY A 269 -12.33 -3.10 6.39
CA GLY A 269 -11.04 -3.15 5.71
C GLY A 269 -10.37 -1.79 5.59
N LEU A 270 -9.04 -1.78 5.56
CA LEU A 270 -8.23 -0.58 5.41
C LEU A 270 -7.47 -0.62 4.08
N ALA A 271 -7.68 0.39 3.24
CA ALA A 271 -6.87 0.64 2.05
C ALA A 271 -5.89 1.79 2.33
N HIS A 272 -4.59 1.55 2.14
CA HIS A 272 -3.52 2.52 2.30
C HIS A 272 -2.74 2.69 0.99
N ALA A 273 -2.77 3.91 0.45
CA ALA A 273 -1.97 4.31 -0.70
C ALA A 273 -0.85 5.24 -0.25
N TRP A 274 0.35 5.01 -0.77
CA TRP A 274 1.50 5.90 -0.63
C TRP A 274 2.11 6.12 -1.99
N ARG A 275 2.44 7.38 -2.31
CA ARG A 275 2.89 7.81 -3.64
C ARG A 275 4.32 7.34 -4.00
N GLY A 276 5.09 6.87 -3.02
CA GLY A 276 6.44 6.35 -3.26
C GLY A 276 7.54 7.38 -3.02
N VAL A 277 8.79 6.92 -2.90
CA VAL A 277 9.95 7.82 -2.83
C VAL A 277 10.13 8.58 -4.15
N PRO A 278 10.63 9.83 -4.14
CA PRO A 278 11.04 10.61 -2.97
C PRO A 278 9.88 11.28 -2.21
N THR A 279 8.65 11.17 -2.71
CA THR A 279 7.49 11.83 -2.12
C THR A 279 7.05 11.20 -0.79
N THR A 280 6.28 11.97 -0.04
CA THR A 280 5.82 11.60 1.31
C THR A 280 4.31 11.82 1.43
N THR A 281 3.55 11.51 0.37
CA THR A 281 2.09 11.62 0.39
C THR A 281 1.45 10.26 0.60
N SER A 282 0.59 10.17 1.63
CA SER A 282 -0.18 8.97 1.96
C SER A 282 -1.66 9.29 2.09
N VAL A 283 -2.49 8.32 1.72
CA VAL A 283 -3.95 8.35 1.84
C VAL A 283 -4.42 7.03 2.42
N ILE A 284 -5.38 7.09 3.34
CA ILE A 284 -6.01 5.94 3.97
C ILE A 284 -7.52 6.05 3.82
N ALA A 285 -8.15 4.95 3.45
CA ALA A 285 -9.60 4.80 3.44
C ALA A 285 -9.98 3.57 4.27
N ILE A 286 -10.95 3.74 5.17
CA ILE A 286 -11.54 2.66 5.96
C ILE A 286 -12.92 2.39 5.38
N LEU A 287 -13.15 1.14 5.00
CA LEU A 287 -14.35 0.68 4.31
C LEU A 287 -15.07 -0.37 5.15
N SER A 288 -16.40 -0.41 5.09
CA SER A 288 -17.19 -1.49 5.70
C SER A 288 -18.31 -1.99 4.79
N ASN A 289 -18.73 -3.23 4.99
CA ASN A 289 -20.00 -3.71 4.43
C ASN A 289 -21.23 -3.08 5.13
#